data_AF-A0A915Z319-F1
#
_entry.id   AF-A0A915Z319-F1
#
_cell.length_a   1.000
_cell.length_b   1.000
_cell.length_c   1.000
_cell.angle_alpha   90.00
_cell.angle_beta   90.00
_cell.angle_gamma   90.00
#
_symmetry.space_group_name_H-M   'P 1'
#
loop_
_entity.id
_entity.type
_entity.pdbx_description
1 polymer ?
#
loop_
_entity_poly.entity_id
_entity_poly.type
_entity_poly.pdbx_seq_one_letter_code
_entity_poly.pdbx_strand_id
1 'polypeptide(L)'
;MISSQQTETGKYPGAYVFPPVKGLENRRPVTGLDFASLYPSLIMTYNLSPDKMILSRERAEQSGKKLHKISFKFNNQDCLAWSIQHNNIPEEKGLYAIVLEYLFSKRNEMKKRLAPLKEKKENMDLVIGLMDKGLSLPGAIEQVLANTEEKKRASLSESLHHFINKKKHEFIAEYDSICFDCSCLDAKQYALKVYMNTFYGTAGDSKSPFFLRELAGGVTSAGQRNIKLVADFVKRKGFGIKYGDTDSLYLVCPEERFQRCDEAYDSGNGISKEEY
;
A
#
# COMPACT_ATOMS: atom_id res chain seq x y z
N MET A 1 24.35 32.49 -2.66
CA MET A 1 25.06 31.22 -2.83
C MET A 1 25.02 30.47 -1.51
N ILE A 2 24.26 29.39 -1.43
CA ILE A 2 24.28 28.53 -0.24
C ILE A 2 25.56 27.71 -0.31
N SER A 3 26.46 27.97 0.63
CA SER A 3 27.77 27.31 0.76
C SER A 3 27.56 25.79 0.83
N SER A 4 28.17 25.03 -0.09
CA SER A 4 28.21 23.56 -0.05
C SER A 4 29.18 23.12 1.06
N GLN A 5 28.77 23.24 2.32
CA GLN A 5 29.56 22.80 3.45
C GLN A 5 29.09 21.45 3.96
N GLN A 6 29.97 20.46 3.80
CA GLN A 6 29.96 19.12 4.39
C GLN A 6 28.68 18.30 4.13
N THR A 7 28.75 17.39 3.15
CA THR A 7 27.79 16.29 3.04
C THR A 7 27.83 15.48 4.34
N GLU A 8 26.82 15.63 5.20
CA GLU A 8 26.66 14.78 6.37
C GLU A 8 26.52 13.33 5.92
N THR A 9 27.55 12.53 6.21
CA THR A 9 27.52 11.09 5.94
C THR A 9 27.15 10.36 7.24
N GLY A 10 26.10 9.55 7.19
CA GLY A 10 25.65 8.83 8.38
C GLY A 10 24.50 7.90 8.10
N LYS A 11 24.26 6.99 9.05
CA LYS A 11 23.17 6.00 8.96
C LYS A 11 22.02 6.44 9.85
N TYR A 12 20.85 6.60 9.24
CA TYR A 12 19.57 6.68 9.92
C TYR A 12 19.12 5.28 10.35
N PRO A 13 18.24 5.17 11.36
CA PRO A 13 17.50 3.93 11.58
C PRO A 13 16.64 3.69 10.33
N GLY A 14 16.87 2.57 9.65
CA GLY A 14 16.06 2.19 8.49
C GLY A 14 14.64 1.80 8.88
N ALA A 15 13.94 1.14 7.96
CA ALA A 15 12.68 0.50 8.29
C ALA A 15 12.87 -0.60 9.35
N TYR A 16 11.80 -0.88 10.10
CA TYR A 16 11.80 -1.97 11.06
C TYR A 16 11.31 -3.27 10.40
N VAL A 17 12.00 -4.37 10.68
CA VAL A 17 11.65 -5.70 10.21
C VAL A 17 11.40 -6.59 11.42
N PHE A 18 10.22 -7.22 11.46
CA PHE A 18 9.92 -8.24 12.45
C PHE A 18 10.60 -9.54 12.03
N PRO A 19 11.33 -10.22 12.93
CA PRO A 19 11.99 -11.45 12.59
C PRO A 19 10.96 -12.50 12.13
N PRO A 20 11.23 -13.23 11.04
CA PRO A 20 10.32 -14.25 10.57
C PRO A 20 10.28 -15.42 11.55
N VAL A 21 9.09 -15.97 11.78
CA VAL A 21 8.94 -17.29 12.38
C VAL A 21 9.39 -18.31 11.34
N LYS A 22 10.53 -18.95 11.57
CA LYS A 22 11.11 -19.92 10.63
C LYS A 22 10.24 -21.18 10.54
N GLY A 23 10.02 -21.66 9.31
CA GLY A 23 9.27 -22.89 9.03
C GLY A 23 8.31 -22.71 7.86
N LEU A 24 7.81 -23.82 7.31
CA LEU A 24 6.69 -23.82 6.37
C LEU A 24 5.39 -23.81 7.18
N GLU A 25 4.65 -22.69 7.12
CA GLU A 25 3.30 -22.59 7.67
C GLU A 25 2.30 -23.06 6.62
N ASN A 26 1.95 -24.35 6.66
CA ASN A 26 1.04 -24.97 5.70
C ASN A 26 -0.36 -25.26 6.28
N ARG A 27 -0.59 -24.95 7.56
CA ARG A 27 -1.85 -25.31 8.23
C ARG A 27 -2.87 -24.20 8.19
N ARG A 28 -2.42 -22.95 8.31
CA ARG A 28 -3.31 -21.79 8.43
C ARG A 28 -2.99 -20.74 7.36
N PRO A 29 -4.01 -20.11 6.75
CA PRO A 29 -3.82 -19.00 5.85
C PRO A 29 -3.05 -17.85 6.50
N VAL A 30 -2.15 -17.24 5.73
CA VAL A 30 -1.41 -16.04 6.13
C VAL A 30 -2.02 -14.83 5.42
N THR A 31 -2.44 -13.83 6.20
CA THR A 31 -3.04 -12.60 5.68
C THR A 31 -2.04 -11.45 5.79
N GLY A 32 -1.77 -10.77 4.67
CA GLY A 32 -0.98 -9.54 4.65
C GLY A 32 -1.83 -8.30 4.95
N LEU A 33 -1.38 -7.47 5.89
CA LEU A 33 -1.86 -6.10 6.08
C LEU A 33 -0.75 -5.15 5.63
N ASP A 34 -1.08 -4.16 4.79
CA ASP A 34 -0.12 -3.23 4.20
C ASP A 34 -0.59 -1.78 4.33
N PHE A 35 0.32 -0.87 4.68
CA PHE A 35 0.05 0.56 4.67
C PHE A 35 0.14 1.14 3.26
N ALA A 36 -0.96 1.67 2.75
CA ALA A 36 -0.95 2.37 1.47
C ALA A 36 -0.05 3.62 1.50
N SER A 37 1.03 3.60 0.71
CA SER A 37 1.96 4.73 0.57
C SER A 37 2.49 5.24 1.92
N LEU A 38 3.08 4.36 2.72
CA LEU A 38 3.47 4.66 4.10
C LEU A 38 4.20 6.00 4.26
N TYR A 39 5.34 6.23 3.59
CA TYR A 39 6.15 7.43 3.82
C TYR A 39 5.43 8.74 3.45
N PRO A 40 4.82 8.89 2.26
CA PRO A 40 3.97 10.05 1.97
C PRO A 40 2.88 10.26 3.02
N SER A 41 2.22 9.18 3.45
CA SER A 41 1.16 9.23 4.46
C SER A 41 1.67 9.72 5.83
N LEU A 42 2.87 9.30 6.24
CA LEU A 42 3.52 9.78 7.46
C LEU A 42 3.90 11.27 7.35
N ILE A 43 4.43 11.69 6.20
CA ILE A 43 4.77 13.09 5.94
C ILE A 43 3.53 13.98 6.10
N MET A 44 2.41 13.59 5.48
CA MET A 44 1.14 14.32 5.61
C MET A 44 0.65 14.30 7.06
N THR A 45 0.56 13.13 7.69
CA THR A 45 -0.03 12.94 9.04
C THR A 45 0.72 13.70 10.13
N TYR A 46 2.06 13.69 10.10
CA TYR A 46 2.90 14.35 11.10
C TYR A 46 3.40 15.73 10.65
N ASN A 47 2.85 16.25 9.55
CA ASN A 47 3.20 17.54 8.96
C ASN A 47 4.71 17.72 8.71
N LEU A 48 5.41 16.64 8.32
CA LEU A 48 6.86 16.62 8.19
C LEU A 48 7.30 17.41 6.96
N SER A 49 7.44 18.72 7.12
CA SER A 49 7.73 19.66 6.04
C SER A 49 8.82 20.62 6.47
N PRO A 50 9.77 21.03 5.60
CA PRO A 50 10.86 21.92 5.98
C PRO A 50 10.40 23.21 6.68
N ASP A 51 9.28 23.78 6.25
CA ASP A 51 8.67 25.01 6.80
C ASP A 51 7.93 24.81 8.13
N LYS A 52 7.76 23.56 8.60
CA LYS A 52 7.06 23.20 9.84
C LYS A 52 7.98 22.57 10.90
N MET A 53 9.26 22.39 10.57
CA MET A 53 10.25 21.78 11.45
C MET A 53 10.86 22.81 12.40
N ILE A 54 10.96 22.43 13.68
CA ILE A 54 11.62 23.18 14.74
C ILE A 54 12.78 22.31 15.24
N LEU A 55 14.00 22.84 15.17
CA LEU A 55 15.22 22.10 15.50
C LEU A 55 15.77 22.42 16.89
N SER A 56 15.29 23.48 17.55
CA SER A 56 15.71 23.85 18.90
C SER A 56 14.61 23.65 19.94
N ARG A 57 14.99 23.17 21.11
CA ARG A 57 14.08 22.95 22.24
C ARG A 57 13.41 24.25 22.69
N GLU A 58 14.20 25.32 22.80
CA GLU A 58 13.72 26.64 23.21
C GLU A 58 12.60 27.16 22.30
N ARG A 59 12.76 27.06 20.97
CA ARG A 59 11.72 27.46 20.01
C ARG A 59 10.50 26.56 20.08
N ALA A 60 10.68 25.26 20.36
CA ALA A 60 9.57 24.33 20.53
C ALA A 60 8.71 24.72 21.75
N GLU A 61 9.37 25.02 22.87
CA GLU A 61 8.73 25.46 24.12
C GLU A 61 8.03 26.82 23.97
N GLN A 62 8.63 27.75 23.22
CA GLN A 62 8.08 29.08 22.95
C GLN A 62 7.01 29.12 21.84
N SER A 63 6.83 28.04 21.08
CA SER A 63 5.98 28.04 19.88
C SER A 63 4.51 28.33 20.16
N GLY A 64 4.02 27.98 21.35
CA GLY A 64 2.58 28.03 21.68
C GLY A 64 1.71 27.10 20.81
N LYS A 65 2.31 26.25 19.98
CA LYS A 65 1.62 25.34 19.05
C LYS A 65 1.69 23.90 19.56
N LYS A 66 0.78 23.06 19.08
CA LYS A 66 0.84 21.62 19.34
C LYS A 66 1.91 20.99 18.46
N LEU A 67 2.88 20.30 19.07
CA LEU A 67 4.04 19.76 18.38
C LEU A 67 4.04 18.23 18.35
N HIS A 68 4.59 17.65 17.28
CA HIS A 68 4.99 16.25 17.20
C HIS A 68 6.49 16.17 17.49
N LYS A 69 6.87 15.55 18.61
CA LYS A 69 8.27 15.32 18.97
C LYS A 69 8.85 14.19 18.12
N ILE A 70 9.98 14.48 17.49
CA ILE A 70 10.76 13.56 16.66
C ILE A 70 12.03 13.22 17.42
N SER A 71 12.31 11.93 17.62
CA SER A 71 13.52 11.47 18.29
C SER A 71 14.02 10.17 17.67
N PHE A 72 15.27 10.17 17.25
CA PHE A 72 15.93 9.02 16.62
C PHE A 72 17.44 9.12 16.81
N LYS A 73 18.15 8.01 16.58
CA LYS A 73 19.61 8.00 16.59
C LYS A 73 20.17 8.21 15.19
N PHE A 74 21.14 9.11 15.05
CA PHE A 74 21.94 9.28 13.84
C PHE A 74 23.41 9.18 14.22
N ASN A 75 24.15 8.24 13.63
CA ASN A 75 25.55 7.96 14.01
C ASN A 75 25.74 7.77 15.53
N ASN A 76 24.81 7.06 16.18
CA ASN A 76 24.73 6.82 17.64
C ASN A 76 24.51 8.08 18.51
N GLN A 77 24.27 9.24 17.91
CA GLN A 77 23.89 10.46 18.60
C GLN A 77 22.37 10.62 18.58
N ASP A 78 21.81 11.09 19.69
CA ASP A 78 20.38 11.37 19.76
C ASP A 78 20.08 12.66 19.01
N CYS A 79 19.28 12.55 17.96
CA CYS A 79 18.70 13.67 17.25
C CYS A 79 17.31 13.96 17.81
N LEU A 80 17.04 15.24 18.05
CA LEU A 80 15.78 15.71 18.60
C LEU A 80 15.26 16.88 17.76
N ALA A 81 14.01 16.80 17.35
CA ALA A 81 13.32 17.85 16.62
C ALA A 81 11.83 17.82 16.92
N TRP A 82 11.11 18.80 16.37
CA TRP A 82 9.67 18.89 16.48
C TRP A 82 9.07 19.31 15.14
N SER A 83 7.88 18.81 14.85
CA SER A 83 7.05 19.27 13.73
C SER A 83 5.78 19.91 14.27
N ILE A 84 5.37 21.05 13.73
CA ILE A 84 4.12 21.70 14.10
C ILE A 84 2.94 20.87 13.57
N GLN A 85 2.02 20.44 14.43
CA GLN A 85 0.85 19.67 14.00
C GLN A 85 -0.14 20.56 13.25
N HIS A 86 -0.60 20.12 12.09
CA HIS A 86 -1.61 20.85 11.32
C HIS A 86 -3.03 20.70 11.89
N ASN A 87 -3.31 19.69 12.73
CA ASN A 87 -4.64 19.43 13.33
C ASN A 87 -5.81 19.42 12.32
N ASN A 88 -5.55 18.94 11.09
CA ASN A 88 -6.47 19.00 9.95
C ASN A 88 -6.92 20.41 9.52
N ILE A 89 -6.24 21.47 9.96
CA ILE A 89 -6.46 22.85 9.53
C ILE A 89 -5.63 23.09 8.26
N PRO A 90 -6.24 23.43 7.11
CA PRO A 90 -5.54 23.61 5.84
C PRO A 90 -4.40 24.63 5.89
N GLU A 91 -4.60 25.76 6.57
CA GLU A 91 -3.63 26.87 6.68
C GLU A 91 -2.39 26.50 7.52
N GLU A 92 -2.52 25.47 8.36
CA GLU A 92 -1.44 24.99 9.22
C GLU A 92 -0.62 23.86 8.56
N LYS A 93 -1.06 23.34 7.40
CA LYS A 93 -0.32 22.32 6.66
C LYS A 93 0.97 22.89 6.09
N GLY A 94 2.04 22.09 6.17
CA GLY A 94 3.31 22.40 5.54
C GLY A 94 3.26 22.20 4.04
N LEU A 95 4.21 22.80 3.33
CA LEU A 95 4.31 22.71 1.87
C LEU A 95 4.30 21.24 1.39
N TYR A 96 5.06 20.36 2.04
CA TYR A 96 5.13 18.95 1.67
C TYR A 96 3.79 18.25 1.84
N ALA A 97 3.07 18.51 2.93
CA ALA A 97 1.77 17.91 3.17
C ALA A 97 0.76 18.34 2.09
N ILE A 98 0.72 19.63 1.74
CA ILE A 98 -0.18 20.17 0.71
C ILE A 98 0.10 19.51 -0.66
N VAL A 99 1.36 19.47 -1.07
CA VAL A 99 1.74 18.90 -2.37
C VAL A 99 1.48 17.40 -2.42
N LEU A 100 1.82 16.66 -1.36
CA LEU A 100 1.58 15.23 -1.30
C LEU A 100 0.09 14.89 -1.26
N GLU A 101 -0.75 15.66 -0.59
CA GLU A 101 -2.20 15.48 -0.60
C GLU A 101 -2.77 15.63 -2.01
N TYR A 102 -2.32 16.65 -2.75
CA TYR A 102 -2.70 16.84 -4.14
C TYR A 102 -2.29 15.64 -5.01
N LEU A 103 -1.03 15.21 -4.93
CA LEU A 103 -0.51 14.07 -5.70
C LEU A 103 -1.21 12.76 -5.34
N PHE A 104 -1.48 12.54 -4.05
CA PHE A 104 -2.17 11.37 -3.53
C PHE A 104 -3.62 11.33 -4.03
N SER A 105 -4.32 12.46 -4.03
CA SER A 105 -5.67 12.58 -4.59
C SER A 105 -5.68 12.24 -6.08
N LYS A 106 -4.76 12.82 -6.86
CA LYS A 106 -4.61 12.51 -8.31
C LYS A 106 -4.34 11.05 -8.56
N ARG A 107 -3.48 10.43 -7.75
CA ARG A 107 -3.21 8.99 -7.84
C ARG A 107 -4.45 8.16 -7.55
N ASN A 108 -5.24 8.53 -6.55
CA ASN A 108 -6.48 7.84 -6.21
C ASN A 108 -7.54 7.96 -7.30
N GLU A 109 -7.67 9.13 -7.95
CA GLU A 109 -8.52 9.31 -9.13
C GLU A 109 -8.12 8.34 -10.25
N MET A 110 -6.82 8.19 -10.53
CA MET A 110 -6.31 7.24 -11.52
C MET A 110 -6.60 5.80 -11.14
N LYS A 111 -6.37 5.42 -9.87
CA LYS A 111 -6.67 4.06 -9.38
C LYS A 111 -8.16 3.73 -9.47
N LYS A 112 -9.04 4.70 -9.17
CA LYS A 112 -10.50 4.54 -9.32
C LYS A 112 -10.89 4.24 -10.77
N ARG A 113 -10.28 4.93 -11.74
CA ARG A 113 -10.49 4.68 -13.18
C ARG A 113 -9.90 3.35 -13.64
N LEU A 114 -8.77 2.95 -13.05
CA LEU A 114 -8.06 1.72 -13.41
C LEU A 114 -8.77 0.46 -12.91
N ALA A 115 -9.42 0.50 -11.74
CA ALA A 115 -10.08 -0.65 -11.14
C ALA A 115 -11.08 -1.38 -12.08
N PRO A 116 -12.08 -0.71 -12.69
CA PRO A 116 -13.02 -1.39 -13.58
C PRO A 116 -12.36 -1.92 -14.87
N LEU A 117 -11.31 -1.25 -15.35
CA LEU A 117 -10.56 -1.70 -16.53
C LEU A 117 -9.74 -2.96 -16.22
N LYS A 118 -9.11 -3.04 -15.04
CA LYS A 118 -8.41 -4.24 -14.59
C LYS A 118 -9.37 -5.42 -14.44
N GLU A 119 -10.53 -5.19 -13.83
CA GLU A 119 -11.57 -6.22 -13.72
C GLU A 119 -12.05 -6.69 -15.10
N LYS A 120 -12.35 -5.77 -16.02
CA LYS A 120 -12.73 -6.13 -17.39
C LYS A 120 -11.61 -6.91 -18.10
N LYS A 121 -10.35 -6.49 -17.95
CA LYS A 121 -9.19 -7.20 -18.52
C LYS A 121 -9.09 -8.62 -17.97
N GLU A 122 -9.15 -8.81 -16.66
CA GLU A 122 -9.08 -10.12 -16.00
C GLU A 122 -10.20 -11.04 -16.50
N ASN A 123 -11.42 -10.52 -16.66
CA ASN A 123 -12.53 -11.27 -17.20
C ASN A 123 -12.30 -11.71 -18.66
N MET A 124 -11.74 -10.83 -19.48
CA MET A 124 -11.37 -11.15 -20.87
C MET A 124 -10.19 -12.13 -20.94
N ASP A 125 -9.21 -12.03 -20.03
CA ASP A 125 -8.09 -12.97 -19.92
C ASP A 125 -8.60 -14.41 -19.70
N LEU A 126 -9.64 -14.58 -18.86
CA LEU A 126 -10.27 -15.89 -18.65
C LEU A 126 -10.88 -16.45 -19.93
N VAL A 127 -11.58 -15.63 -20.70
CA VAL A 127 -12.18 -16.02 -21.98
C VAL A 127 -11.10 -16.40 -22.99
N ILE A 128 -10.03 -15.60 -23.10
CA ILE A 128 -8.88 -15.89 -23.96
C ILE A 128 -8.24 -17.24 -23.58
N GLY A 129 -8.01 -17.48 -22.29
CA GLY A 129 -7.43 -18.72 -21.80
C GLY A 129 -8.27 -19.96 -22.12
N LEU A 130 -9.59 -19.84 -22.26
CA LEU A 130 -10.46 -20.93 -22.74
C LEU A 130 -10.45 -21.05 -24.26
N MET A 131 -10.41 -19.93 -24.99
CA MET A 131 -10.29 -19.94 -26.44
C MET A 131 -8.97 -20.56 -26.91
N ASP A 132 -7.88 -20.34 -26.17
CA ASP A 132 -6.57 -20.97 -26.41
C ASP A 132 -6.62 -22.49 -26.18
N LYS A 133 -7.56 -22.98 -25.38
CA LYS A 133 -7.88 -24.41 -25.20
C LYS A 133 -8.82 -24.96 -26.28
N GLY A 134 -9.18 -24.16 -27.29
CA GLY A 134 -9.95 -24.57 -28.46
C GLY A 134 -11.44 -24.26 -28.40
N LEU A 135 -11.93 -23.56 -27.38
CA LEU A 135 -13.34 -23.15 -27.33
C LEU A 135 -13.65 -22.00 -28.31
N SER A 136 -14.87 -21.98 -28.83
CA SER A 136 -15.39 -20.82 -29.55
C SER A 136 -15.60 -19.64 -28.59
N LEU A 137 -15.58 -18.41 -29.11
CA LEU A 137 -15.81 -17.21 -28.28
C LEU A 137 -17.14 -17.27 -27.49
N PRO A 138 -18.29 -17.63 -28.09
CA PRO A 138 -19.53 -17.79 -27.33
C PRO A 138 -19.42 -18.87 -26.25
N GLY A 139 -18.84 -20.04 -26.56
CA GLY A 139 -18.71 -21.13 -25.60
C GLY A 139 -17.76 -20.79 -24.44
N ALA A 140 -16.68 -20.06 -24.71
CA ALA A 140 -15.77 -19.57 -23.68
C ALA A 140 -16.46 -18.57 -22.74
N ILE A 141 -17.26 -17.63 -23.28
CA ILE A 141 -18.04 -16.68 -22.48
C ILE A 141 -19.05 -17.41 -21.60
N GLU A 142 -19.81 -18.35 -22.16
CA GLU A 142 -20.80 -19.14 -21.41
C GLU A 142 -20.15 -19.93 -20.27
N GLN A 143 -19.00 -20.56 -20.51
CA GLN A 143 -18.29 -21.31 -19.49
C GLN A 143 -17.73 -20.40 -18.37
N VAL A 144 -17.20 -19.22 -18.71
CA VAL A 144 -16.77 -18.23 -17.71
C VAL A 144 -17.95 -17.77 -16.86
N LEU A 145 -19.10 -17.49 -17.47
CA LEU A 145 -20.31 -17.10 -16.74
C LEU A 145 -20.87 -18.23 -15.87
N ALA A 146 -20.75 -19.49 -16.30
CA ALA A 146 -21.20 -20.66 -15.54
C ALA A 146 -20.33 -20.92 -14.30
N ASN A 147 -19.01 -20.70 -14.41
CA ASN A 147 -18.04 -20.93 -13.34
C ASN A 147 -17.93 -19.77 -12.34
N THR A 148 -18.64 -18.66 -12.57
CA THR A 148 -18.57 -17.48 -11.72
C THR A 148 -19.62 -17.53 -10.61
N GLU A 149 -19.21 -17.18 -9.39
CA GLU A 149 -20.10 -17.02 -8.24
C GLU A 149 -21.29 -16.13 -8.55
N GLU A 150 -22.47 -16.52 -8.07
CA GLU A 150 -23.76 -15.87 -8.37
C GLU A 150 -23.75 -14.35 -8.10
N LYS A 151 -23.03 -13.92 -7.05
CA LYS A 151 -22.89 -12.49 -6.68
C LYS A 151 -22.08 -11.66 -7.68
N LYS A 152 -21.11 -12.26 -8.38
CA LYS A 152 -20.26 -11.58 -9.38
C LYS A 152 -20.78 -11.76 -10.80
N ARG A 153 -21.66 -12.75 -11.00
CA ARG A 153 -22.19 -13.15 -12.29
C ARG A 153 -22.90 -12.01 -13.02
N ALA A 154 -23.66 -11.16 -12.32
CA ALA A 154 -24.37 -10.03 -12.93
C ALA A 154 -23.43 -8.98 -13.55
N SER A 155 -22.39 -8.55 -12.82
CA SER A 155 -21.42 -7.57 -13.34
C SER A 155 -20.58 -8.14 -14.48
N LEU A 156 -20.18 -9.42 -14.35
CA LEU A 156 -19.46 -10.13 -15.39
C LEU A 156 -20.30 -10.30 -16.67
N SER A 157 -21.57 -10.63 -16.50
CA SER A 157 -22.60 -10.75 -17.54
C SER A 157 -22.73 -9.45 -18.32
N GLU A 158 -22.91 -8.30 -17.65
CA GLU A 158 -22.93 -6.99 -18.30
C GLU A 158 -21.66 -6.69 -19.10
N SER A 159 -20.50 -7.09 -18.59
CA SER A 159 -19.20 -6.86 -19.22
C SER A 159 -18.95 -7.72 -20.46
N LEU A 160 -19.46 -8.95 -20.48
CA LEU A 160 -19.15 -9.96 -21.51
C LEU A 160 -20.26 -10.22 -22.53
N HIS A 161 -21.54 -9.99 -22.21
CA HIS A 161 -22.65 -10.36 -23.10
C HIS A 161 -22.59 -9.67 -24.46
N HIS A 162 -22.09 -8.44 -24.53
CA HIS A 162 -21.92 -7.68 -25.77
C HIS A 162 -20.99 -8.38 -26.78
N PHE A 163 -20.14 -9.30 -26.33
CA PHE A 163 -19.20 -10.02 -27.18
C PHE A 163 -19.74 -11.34 -27.74
N ILE A 164 -20.86 -11.87 -27.23
CA ILE A 164 -21.39 -13.18 -27.65
C ILE A 164 -21.65 -13.22 -29.15
N ASN A 165 -22.14 -12.12 -29.72
CA ASN A 165 -22.46 -12.03 -31.14
C ASN A 165 -21.33 -11.38 -31.99
N LYS A 166 -20.19 -11.05 -31.36
CA LYS A 166 -19.05 -10.43 -32.06
C LYS A 166 -18.13 -11.48 -32.65
N LYS A 167 -17.38 -11.08 -33.67
CA LYS A 167 -16.32 -11.91 -34.24
C LYS A 167 -15.10 -11.90 -33.30
N LYS A 168 -14.33 -12.99 -33.31
CA LYS A 168 -13.09 -13.13 -32.52
C LYS A 168 -12.15 -11.92 -32.66
N HIS A 169 -11.94 -11.40 -33.86
CA HIS A 169 -11.04 -10.26 -34.06
C HIS A 169 -11.56 -8.96 -33.43
N GLU A 170 -12.87 -8.76 -33.33
CA GLU A 170 -13.47 -7.59 -32.68
C GLU A 170 -13.30 -7.67 -31.15
N PHE A 171 -13.45 -8.87 -30.60
CA PHE A 171 -13.16 -9.13 -29.18
C PHE A 171 -11.68 -8.87 -28.85
N ILE A 172 -10.76 -9.39 -29.67
CA ILE A 172 -9.32 -9.19 -29.48
C ILE A 172 -8.93 -7.72 -29.62
N ALA A 173 -9.48 -6.98 -30.59
CA ALA A 173 -9.23 -5.55 -30.74
C ALA A 173 -9.68 -4.74 -29.51
N GLU A 174 -10.84 -5.07 -28.93
CA GLU A 174 -11.32 -4.42 -27.70
C GLU A 174 -10.45 -4.80 -26.49
N TYR A 175 -10.04 -6.06 -26.39
CA TYR A 175 -9.09 -6.54 -25.37
C TYR A 175 -7.77 -5.78 -25.44
N ASP A 176 -7.18 -5.62 -26.62
CA ASP A 176 -5.92 -4.91 -26.83
C ASP A 176 -6.05 -3.44 -26.42
N SER A 177 -7.16 -2.79 -26.78
CA SER A 177 -7.47 -1.42 -26.34
C SER A 177 -7.54 -1.30 -24.81
N ILE A 178 -8.22 -2.24 -24.14
CA ILE A 178 -8.33 -2.25 -22.67
C ILE A 178 -6.96 -2.51 -22.04
N CYS A 179 -6.16 -3.40 -22.60
CA CYS A 179 -4.80 -3.67 -22.13
C CYS A 179 -3.92 -2.42 -22.24
N PHE A 180 -4.04 -1.68 -23.33
CA PHE A 180 -3.34 -0.42 -23.53
C PHE A 180 -3.75 0.62 -22.48
N ASP A 181 -5.06 0.84 -22.29
CA ASP A 181 -5.59 1.79 -21.32
C ASP A 181 -5.20 1.43 -19.87
N CYS A 182 -5.28 0.15 -19.52
CA CYS A 182 -4.82 -0.37 -18.24
C CYS A 182 -3.35 -0.05 -18.02
N SER A 183 -2.49 -0.36 -19.00
CA SER A 183 -1.05 -0.15 -18.92
C SER A 183 -0.72 1.33 -18.78
N CYS A 184 -1.40 2.19 -19.53
CA CYS A 184 -1.23 3.63 -19.47
C CYS A 184 -1.63 4.22 -18.11
N LEU A 185 -2.79 3.83 -17.56
CA LEU A 185 -3.24 4.30 -16.25
C LEU A 185 -2.38 3.73 -15.10
N ASP A 186 -1.96 2.48 -15.21
CA ASP A 186 -1.08 1.84 -14.22
C ASP A 186 0.30 2.52 -14.20
N ALA A 187 0.87 2.81 -15.37
CA ALA A 187 2.12 3.58 -15.48
C ALA A 187 1.99 4.98 -14.87
N LYS A 188 0.89 5.70 -15.13
CA LYS A 188 0.65 7.05 -14.57
C LYS A 188 0.52 7.03 -13.05
N GLN A 189 -0.27 6.12 -12.47
CA GLN A 189 -0.39 6.04 -11.01
C GLN A 189 0.93 5.58 -10.36
N TYR A 190 1.71 4.75 -11.05
CA TYR A 190 3.02 4.30 -10.58
C TYR A 190 4.03 5.44 -10.59
N ALA A 191 4.06 6.26 -11.65
CA ALA A 191 4.89 7.46 -11.70
C ALA A 191 4.57 8.42 -10.54
N LEU A 192 3.29 8.64 -10.22
CA LEU A 192 2.89 9.42 -9.05
C LEU A 192 3.34 8.77 -7.72
N LYS A 193 3.25 7.44 -7.59
CA LYS A 193 3.77 6.71 -6.41
C LYS A 193 5.26 6.96 -6.23
N VAL A 194 6.04 6.77 -7.28
CA VAL A 194 7.49 6.97 -7.27
C VAL A 194 7.80 8.42 -6.92
N TYR A 195 7.12 9.38 -7.56
CA TYR A 195 7.33 10.81 -7.31
C TYR A 195 7.01 11.21 -5.87
N MET A 196 5.90 10.75 -5.28
CA MET A 196 5.61 11.02 -3.87
C MET A 196 6.68 10.44 -2.93
N ASN A 197 7.21 9.25 -3.24
CA ASN A 197 8.27 8.64 -2.43
C ASN A 197 9.61 9.40 -2.50
N THR A 198 9.84 10.24 -3.53
CA THR A 198 11.07 11.04 -3.61
C THR A 198 11.15 12.10 -2.53
N PHE A 199 10.03 12.59 -1.98
CA PHE A 199 10.03 13.61 -0.92
C PHE A 199 10.80 13.16 0.32
N TYR A 200 10.64 11.89 0.71
CA TYR A 200 11.44 11.28 1.75
C TYR A 200 12.90 11.10 1.30
N GLY A 201 13.11 10.58 0.08
CA GLY A 201 14.45 10.31 -0.44
C GLY A 201 15.33 11.56 -0.55
N THR A 202 14.78 12.67 -1.04
CA THR A 202 15.48 13.95 -1.18
C THR A 202 15.71 14.63 0.16
N ALA A 203 14.84 14.42 1.16
CA ALA A 203 15.09 14.90 2.51
C ALA A 203 16.21 14.12 3.23
N GLY A 204 16.43 12.85 2.87
CA GLY A 204 17.50 12.01 3.41
C GLY A 204 18.84 12.09 2.66
N ASP A 205 18.86 12.65 1.45
CA ASP A 205 20.08 12.80 0.65
C ASP A 205 20.83 14.09 1.01
N SER A 206 21.99 13.96 1.65
CA SER A 206 22.87 15.09 2.03
C SER A 206 23.30 16.00 0.87
N LYS A 207 23.17 15.56 -0.39
CA LYS A 207 23.47 16.37 -1.58
C LYS A 207 22.28 17.16 -2.10
N SER A 208 21.08 16.86 -1.62
CA SER A 208 19.85 17.52 -2.01
C SER A 208 19.76 18.92 -1.38
N PRO A 209 19.29 19.94 -2.11
CA PRO A 209 19.01 21.25 -1.52
C PRO A 209 17.84 21.20 -0.52
N PHE A 210 17.07 20.10 -0.52
CA PHE A 210 15.98 19.84 0.42
C PHE A 210 16.39 18.89 1.54
N PHE A 211 17.68 18.62 1.70
CA PHE A 211 18.18 17.78 2.79
C PHE A 211 17.73 18.33 4.14
N LEU A 212 17.03 17.49 4.91
CA LEU A 212 16.65 17.78 6.27
C LEU A 212 16.63 16.48 7.05
N ARG A 213 17.76 16.18 7.70
CA ARG A 213 18.01 14.95 8.48
C ARG A 213 16.86 14.65 9.44
N GLU A 214 16.38 15.64 10.16
CA GLU A 214 15.33 15.50 11.16
C GLU A 214 13.98 15.15 10.55
N LEU A 215 13.72 15.57 9.30
CA LEU A 215 12.53 15.18 8.54
C LEU A 215 12.63 13.71 8.14
N ALA A 216 13.74 13.29 7.52
CA ALA A 216 13.96 11.90 7.12
C ALA A 216 13.95 10.94 8.32
N GLY A 217 14.61 11.32 9.42
CA GLY A 217 14.56 10.61 10.69
C GLY A 217 13.16 10.60 11.33
N GLY A 218 12.39 11.69 11.16
CA GLY A 218 10.98 11.77 11.54
C GLY A 218 10.11 10.76 10.81
N VAL A 219 10.26 10.63 9.49
CA VAL A 219 9.51 9.67 8.67
C VAL A 219 9.82 8.24 9.11
N THR A 220 11.10 7.87 9.21
CA THR A 220 11.52 6.51 9.59
C THR A 220 11.09 6.15 11.01
N SER A 221 11.34 7.02 12.00
CA SER A 221 10.94 6.79 13.39
C SER A 221 9.42 6.68 13.56
N ALA A 222 8.64 7.51 12.86
CA ALA A 222 7.18 7.41 12.83
C ALA A 222 6.71 6.09 12.19
N GLY A 223 7.34 5.65 11.10
CA GLY A 223 7.04 4.37 10.47
C GLY A 223 7.27 3.19 11.40
N GLN A 224 8.44 3.13 12.05
CA GLN A 224 8.75 2.10 13.04
C GLN A 224 7.76 2.09 14.22
N ARG A 225 7.38 3.28 14.70
CA ARG A 225 6.39 3.41 15.78
C ARG A 225 5.04 2.86 15.34
N ASN A 226 4.55 3.25 14.17
CA ASN A 226 3.23 2.88 13.71
C ASN A 226 3.11 1.38 13.42
N ILE A 227 4.11 0.76 12.80
CA ILE A 227 4.07 -0.69 12.55
C ILE A 227 4.09 -1.50 13.86
N LYS A 228 4.84 -1.03 14.88
CA LYS A 228 4.83 -1.63 16.22
C LYS A 228 3.49 -1.47 16.92
N LEU A 229 2.86 -0.29 16.82
CA LEU A 229 1.52 -0.06 17.37
C LEU A 229 0.47 -1.00 16.75
N VAL A 230 0.51 -1.19 15.42
CA VAL A 230 -0.38 -2.15 14.75
C VAL A 230 -0.07 -3.57 15.18
N ALA A 231 1.21 -3.96 15.23
CA ALA A 231 1.63 -5.28 15.69
C ALA A 231 1.12 -5.59 17.10
N ASP A 232 1.22 -4.63 18.03
CA ASP A 232 0.71 -4.80 19.39
C ASP A 232 -0.83 -4.88 19.41
N PHE A 233 -1.51 -4.10 18.57
CA PHE A 233 -2.96 -4.15 18.46
C PHE A 233 -3.46 -5.52 17.97
N VAL A 234 -2.87 -6.05 16.90
CA VAL A 234 -3.30 -7.34 16.33
C VAL A 234 -2.97 -8.51 17.28
N LYS A 235 -1.81 -8.47 17.96
CA LYS A 235 -1.45 -9.44 19.01
C LYS A 235 -2.47 -9.44 20.15
N ARG A 236 -2.89 -8.26 20.63
CA ARG A 236 -3.94 -8.16 21.67
C ARG A 236 -5.30 -8.72 21.22
N LYS A 237 -5.53 -8.83 19.91
CA LYS A 237 -6.73 -9.46 19.33
C LYS A 237 -6.57 -10.97 19.09
N GLY A 238 -5.46 -11.56 19.54
CA GLY A 238 -5.16 -12.99 19.42
C GLY A 238 -4.51 -13.40 18.09
N PHE A 239 -4.21 -12.46 17.19
CA PHE A 239 -3.55 -12.77 15.93
C PHE A 239 -2.06 -13.06 16.15
N GLY A 240 -1.57 -14.10 15.50
CA GLY A 240 -0.14 -14.38 15.41
C GLY A 240 0.51 -13.50 14.35
N ILE A 241 1.73 -13.00 14.59
CA ILE A 241 2.55 -12.33 13.57
C ILE A 241 3.63 -13.30 13.11
N LYS A 242 3.64 -13.60 11.81
CA LYS A 242 4.63 -14.50 11.19
C LYS A 242 5.83 -13.75 10.65
N TYR A 243 5.59 -12.57 10.09
CA TYR A 243 6.61 -11.70 9.51
C TYR A 243 6.10 -10.26 9.46
N GLY A 244 7.02 -9.31 9.25
CA GLY A 244 6.68 -7.93 8.98
C GLY A 244 7.86 -7.20 8.41
N ASP A 245 7.62 -6.39 7.38
CA ASP A 245 8.65 -5.63 6.69
C ASP A 245 8.13 -4.24 6.42
N THR A 246 8.74 -3.24 7.06
CA THR A 246 8.53 -1.81 6.79
C THR A 246 7.10 -1.32 7.00
N ASP A 247 6.24 -1.53 6.00
CA ASP A 247 4.84 -1.12 5.89
C ASP A 247 3.85 -2.30 5.92
N SER A 248 4.36 -3.54 5.93
CA SER A 248 3.54 -4.75 5.88
C SER A 248 3.69 -5.64 7.12
N LEU A 249 2.59 -6.28 7.51
CA LEU A 249 2.52 -7.32 8.55
C LEU A 249 1.82 -8.56 8.00
N TYR A 250 2.40 -9.73 8.26
CA TYR A 250 1.86 -11.02 7.84
C TYR A 250 1.35 -11.76 9.06
N LEU A 251 0.06 -12.01 9.07
CA LEU A 251 -0.68 -12.45 10.24
C LEU A 251 -1.32 -13.82 10.04
N VAL A 252 -1.53 -14.53 11.13
CA VAL A 252 -2.36 -15.73 11.19
C VAL A 252 -3.51 -15.50 12.18
N CYS A 253 -4.72 -15.85 11.77
CA CYS A 253 -5.90 -15.75 12.61
C CYS A 253 -5.80 -16.66 13.85
N PRO A 254 -6.48 -16.32 14.96
CA PRO A 254 -6.59 -17.21 16.11
C PRO A 254 -7.18 -18.57 15.72
N GLU A 255 -6.70 -19.64 16.35
CA GLU A 255 -7.07 -21.02 16.02
C GLU A 255 -8.58 -21.28 16.14
N GLU A 256 -9.22 -20.64 17.12
CA GLU A 256 -10.67 -20.66 17.38
C GLU A 256 -11.51 -20.28 16.15
N ARG A 257 -10.95 -19.52 15.20
CA ARG A 257 -11.64 -19.13 13.96
C ARG A 257 -11.77 -20.27 12.96
N PHE A 258 -10.93 -21.29 13.08
CA PHE A 258 -10.90 -22.44 12.16
C PHE A 258 -11.63 -23.65 12.72
N GLN A 259 -12.00 -23.64 14.00
CA GLN A 259 -12.58 -24.80 14.67
C GLN A 259 -13.77 -25.43 13.93
N ARG A 260 -14.70 -24.61 13.42
CA ARG A 260 -15.86 -25.12 12.65
C ARG A 260 -15.43 -25.79 11.33
N CYS A 261 -14.43 -25.24 10.65
CA CYS A 261 -13.91 -25.83 9.40
C CYS A 261 -13.12 -27.11 9.71
N ASP A 262 -12.30 -27.09 10.76
CA ASP A 262 -11.54 -28.26 11.22
C ASP A 262 -12.49 -29.41 11.59
N GLU A 263 -13.52 -29.14 12.39
CA GLU A 263 -14.55 -30.14 12.76
C GLU A 263 -15.30 -30.68 11.52
N ALA A 264 -15.63 -29.83 10.56
CA ALA A 264 -16.30 -30.24 9.33
C ALA A 264 -15.42 -31.12 8.43
N TYR A 265 -14.12 -30.84 8.38
CA TYR A 265 -13.15 -31.62 7.61
C TYR A 265 -12.80 -32.95 8.31
N ASP A 266 -12.48 -32.91 9.61
CA ASP A 266 -12.04 -34.07 10.38
C ASP A 266 -13.15 -35.10 10.63
N SER A 267 -14.41 -34.66 10.67
CA SER A 267 -15.56 -35.57 10.78
C SER A 267 -15.85 -36.36 9.49
N GLY A 268 -15.12 -36.10 8.40
CA GLY A 268 -15.16 -36.87 7.15
C GLY A 268 -16.42 -36.69 6.30
N ASN A 269 -17.37 -35.85 6.72
CA ASN A 269 -18.68 -35.69 6.08
C ASN A 269 -19.09 -34.22 5.81
N GLY A 270 -18.24 -33.24 6.14
CA GLY A 270 -18.63 -31.82 6.11
C GLY A 270 -18.17 -31.04 4.88
N ILE A 271 -16.90 -31.20 4.48
CA ILE A 271 -16.27 -30.47 3.36
C ILE A 271 -15.09 -31.27 2.78
N SER A 272 -14.88 -31.17 1.46
CA SER A 272 -13.71 -31.73 0.77
C SER A 272 -12.41 -30.98 1.12
N LYS A 273 -11.25 -31.52 0.71
CA LYS A 273 -9.95 -30.87 0.90
C LYS A 273 -9.84 -29.56 0.12
N GLU A 274 -10.49 -29.47 -1.04
CA GLU A 274 -10.55 -28.25 -1.84
C GLU A 274 -11.49 -27.18 -1.25
N GLU A 275 -12.51 -27.61 -0.49
CA GLU A 275 -13.46 -26.71 0.20
C GLU A 275 -12.98 -26.22 1.57
N TYR A 276 -12.04 -26.95 2.20
CA TYR A 276 -11.38 -26.60 3.46
C TYR A 276 -10.27 -25.55 3.28
#